data_AF-A0A0B1SEL3-F1
#
_entry.id   AF-A0A0B1SEL3-F1
#
_cell.length_a   1.000
_cell.length_b   1.000
_cell.length_c   1.000
_cell.angle_alpha   90.00
_cell.angle_beta   90.00
_cell.angle_gamma   90.00
#
_symmetry.space_group_name_H-M   'P 1'
#
loop_
_entity.id
_entity.type
_entity.pdbx_description
1 polymer ?
#
loop_
_entity_poly.entity_id
_entity_poly.type
_entity_poly.pdbx_seq_one_letter_code
_entity_poly.pdbx_strand_id
1 'polypeptide(L)' 'TQAIRNIQHYQCCPEPYYDIVFTFIIRRRVLYYAFNLVLPCILITVLTLTGFTLPPDAGEKMSLRE' A
#
# COMPACT_ATOMS: atom_id res chain seq x y z
N THR A 1 13.25 14.39 10.51
CA THR A 1 13.07 15.58 9.66
C THR A 1 14.33 16.41 9.79
N GLN A 2 15.17 16.47 8.75
CA GLN A 2 16.30 17.40 8.73
C GLN A 2 15.87 18.70 8.07
N ALA A 3 16.17 19.82 8.72
CA ALA A 3 15.99 21.17 8.19
C ALA A 3 17.35 21.69 7.77
N ILE A 4 17.55 21.92 6.48
CA ILE A 4 18.81 22.40 5.92
C ILE A 4 18.61 23.87 5.56
N ARG A 5 19.43 24.75 6.14
CA ARG A 5 19.48 26.17 5.75
C ARG A 5 20.35 26.31 4.51
N ASN A 6 19.80 26.91 3.46
CA ASN A 6 20.51 27.15 2.21
C ASN A 6 20.51 28.65 1.88
N ILE A 7 21.62 29.17 1.37
CA ILE A 7 21.74 30.56 0.91
C ILE A 7 21.81 30.53 -0.62
N GLN A 8 20.86 31.17 -1.29
CA GLN A 8 20.81 31.26 -2.75
C GLN A 8 21.01 32.69 -3.22
N HIS A 9 21.85 32.87 -4.24
CA HIS A 9 21.99 34.12 -4.98
C HIS A 9 21.32 33.95 -6.35
N TYR A 10 20.22 34.67 -6.57
CA TYR A 10 19.51 34.65 -7.84
C TYR A 10 20.13 35.68 -8.80
N GLN A 11 20.12 35.40 -10.11
CA GLN A 11 20.69 36.33 -11.09
C GLN A 11 19.92 37.66 -11.21
N CYS A 12 18.73 37.75 -10.60
CA CYS A 12 17.91 38.96 -10.63
C CYS A 12 18.34 40.04 -9.62
N CYS A 13 19.02 39.68 -8.53
CA CYS A 13 19.34 40.60 -7.44
C CYS A 13 20.70 40.28 -6.80
N PRO A 14 21.50 41.28 -6.39
CA PRO A 14 22.78 41.06 -5.72
C PRO A 14 22.64 40.56 -4.27
N GLU A 15 21.46 40.65 -3.66
CA GLU A 15 21.23 40.23 -2.29
C GLU A 15 21.08 38.71 -2.11
N PRO A 16 21.67 38.11 -1.05
CA PRO A 16 21.48 36.69 -0.73
C PRO A 16 20.09 36.42 -0.14
N TYR A 17 19.40 35.42 -0.68
CA TYR A 17 18.13 34.91 -0.14
C TYR A 17 18.37 33.67 0.73
N TYR A 18 17.65 33.59 1.86
CA TYR A 18 17.75 32.48 2.81
C TYR A 18 16.54 31.55 2.67
N ASP A 19 16.81 30.28 2.37
CA ASP A 19 15.80 29.25 2.23
C ASP A 19 15.98 28.17 3.30
N ILE A 20 14.87 27.60 3.76
CA ILE A 20 14.88 26.45 4.68
C ILE A 20 14.24 25.27 3.96
N VAL A 21 15.04 24.25 3.68
CA VAL A 21 14.58 23.05 2.99
C VAL A 21 14.26 21.96 4.01
N PHE A 22 13.00 21.55 4.05
CA PHE A 22 12.54 20.43 4.89
C PHE A 22 12.41 19.17 4.04
N THR A 23 13.21 18.16 4.37
CA THR A 23 13.13 16.86 3.69
C THR A 23 12.25 15.90 4.47
N PHE A 24 11.13 15.48 3.87
CA PHE A 24 10.22 14.49 4.43
C PHE A 24 10.48 13.11 3.82
N ILE A 25 11.02 12.20 4.62
CA ILE A 25 11.21 10.79 4.23
C ILE A 25 9.97 10.02 4.69
N ILE A 26 9.02 9.79 3.78
CA ILE A 26 7.79 9.05 4.05
C ILE A 26 7.98 7.60 3.63
N ARG A 27 7.99 6.66 4.60
CA ARG A 27 8.02 5.22 4.33
C ARG A 27 6.60 4.67 4.32
N ARG A 28 6.15 4.09 3.20
CA ARG A 28 4.87 3.36 3.15
C ARG A 28 4.96 2.11 4.03
N ARG A 29 4.09 2.01 5.05
CA ARG A 29 3.93 0.79 5.85
C ARG A 29 2.97 -0.17 5.14
N VAL A 30 3.51 -0.95 4.20
CA VAL A 30 2.73 -1.88 3.36
C VAL A 30 2.13 -3.05 4.15
N LEU A 31 2.63 -3.33 5.36
CA LEU A 31 2.20 -4.49 6.16
C LEU A 31 0.70 -4.45 6.50
N TYR A 32 0.14 -3.29 6.87
CA TYR A 32 -1.28 -3.21 7.23
C TYR A 32 -2.22 -3.39 6.03
N TYR A 33 -1.83 -2.86 4.86
CA TYR A 33 -2.57 -3.05 3.61
C TYR A 33 -2.39 -4.48 3.08
N ALA A 34 -1.20 -5.06 3.17
CA ALA A 34 -0.96 -6.42 2.74
C ALA A 34 -1.78 -7.42 3.56
N PHE A 35 -1.81 -7.33 4.89
CA PHE A 35 -2.64 -8.24 5.69
C PHE A 35 -4.14 -8.04 5.45
N ASN A 36 -4.65 -6.80 5.39
CA ASN A 36 -6.09 -6.60 5.19
C ASN A 36 -6.59 -6.89 3.76
N LEU A 37 -5.73 -6.85 2.72
CA LEU A 37 -6.10 -7.18 1.34
C LEU A 37 -5.71 -8.60 0.92
N VAL A 38 -4.56 -9.12 1.35
CA VAL A 38 -4.07 -10.46 0.94
C VAL A 38 -4.78 -11.56 1.71
N LEU A 39 -5.10 -11.34 2.98
CA LEU A 39 -5.77 -12.33 3.83
C LEU A 39 -7.18 -12.69 3.31
N PRO A 40 -8.07 -11.73 2.92
CA PRO A 40 -9.33 -12.11 2.28
C PRO A 40 -9.12 -12.80 0.92
N CYS A 41 -8.12 -12.41 0.13
CA CYS A 41 -7.81 -13.08 -1.13
C CYS A 41 -7.39 -14.54 -0.92
N ILE A 42 -6.49 -14.83 0.03
CA ILE A 42 -6.04 -16.19 0.33
C ILE A 42 -7.23 -17.04 0.80
N LEU A 43 -8.08 -16.51 1.70
CA LEU A 43 -9.26 -17.23 2.18
C LEU A 43 -10.19 -17.61 1.03
N ILE A 44 -10.48 -16.69 0.10
CA ILE A 44 -11.33 -16.97 -1.07
C ILE A 44 -10.69 -18.03 -1.98
N THR A 45 -9.38 -17.96 -2.22
CA THR A 45 -8.68 -18.98 -3.04
C THR A 45 -8.69 -20.36 -2.39
N VAL A 46 -8.56 -20.45 -1.07
CA VAL A 46 -8.63 -21.73 -0.35
C VAL A 46 -10.06 -22.29 -0.39
N LEU A 47 -11.08 -21.45 -0.17
CA LEU A 47 -12.48 -21.86 -0.24
C LEU A 47 -12.86 -22.36 -1.64
N THR A 48 -12.42 -21.66 -2.69
CA THR A 48 -12.66 -22.08 -4.08
C THR A 48 -11.96 -23.39 -4.41
N LEU A 49 -10.65 -23.51 -4.11
CA LEU A 49 -9.90 -24.75 -4.34
C LEU A 49 -10.47 -25.93 -3.56
N THR A 50 -10.87 -25.72 -2.31
CA THR A 50 -11.53 -26.76 -1.48
C THR A 50 -12.87 -27.16 -2.08
N GLY A 51 -13.67 -26.20 -2.56
CA GLY A 51 -14.93 -26.47 -3.27
C GLY A 51 -14.76 -27.26 -4.57
N PHE A 52 -13.63 -27.10 -5.28
CA PHE A 52 -13.32 -27.87 -6.49
C PHE A 52 -12.68 -29.24 -6.24
N THR A 53 -12.05 -29.44 -5.07
CA THR A 53 -11.35 -30.71 -4.73
C THR A 53 -12.15 -31.65 -3.82
N LEU A 54 -13.23 -31.18 -3.19
CA LEU A 54 -14.15 -32.05 -2.45
C LEU A 54 -15.09 -32.77 -3.45
N PRO A 55 -15.08 -34.11 -3.52
CA PRO A 55 -15.95 -34.87 -4.42
C PRO A 55 -17.43 -34.66 -4.05
N PRO A 56 -18.34 -34.61 -5.05
CA PRO A 56 -19.73 -34.16 -4.93
C PRO A 56 -20.70 -35.18 -4.28
N ASP A 57 -20.28 -35.86 -3.20
CA ASP A 57 -21.13 -36.83 -2.48
C ASP A 57 -21.51 -36.40 -1.04
N ALA A 58 -21.02 -35.24 -0.58
CA ALA A 58 -21.54 -34.60 0.62
C ALA A 58 -22.32 -33.34 0.21
N GLY A 59 -23.63 -33.51 0.06
CA GLY A 59 -24.54 -32.47 -0.36
C GLY A 59 -24.58 -31.27 0.59
N GLU A 60 -23.80 -30.24 0.29
CA GLU A 60 -24.16 -28.86 0.60
C GLU A 60 -23.79 -27.94 -0.55
N LYS A 61 -24.74 -27.87 -1.48
CA LYS A 61 -24.89 -26.81 -2.46
C LYS A 61 -24.81 -25.46 -1.73
N MET A 62 -23.72 -24.70 -1.89
CA MET A 62 -23.75 -23.25 -1.67
C MET A 62 -23.60 -22.54 -3.02
N SER A 63 -24.77 -22.21 -3.58
CA SER A 63 -25.03 -21.04 -4.41
C SER A 63 -24.18 -20.85 -5.67
N LEU A 64 -24.38 -21.75 -6.63
CA LEU A 64 -24.54 -21.29 -8.01
C LEU A 64 -25.86 -20.52 -8.08
N ARG A 65 -25.77 -19.18 -8.01
CA ARG A 65 -26.87 -18.29 -8.38
C ARG A 65 -26.25 -17.06 -9.07
N GLU A 66 -25.94 -17.24 -10.34
CA GLU A 66 -26.40 -16.34 -11.40
C GLU A 66 -27.28 -17.16 -12.35
#